data_AF-A0AAD2DBC5-F1
#
_entry.id   AF-A0AAD2DBC5-F1
#
_cell.length_a   1.000
_cell.length_b   1.000
_cell.length_c   1.000
_cell.angle_alpha   90.00
_cell.angle_beta   90.00
_cell.angle_gamma   90.00
#
_symmetry.space_group_name_H-M   'P 1'
#
loop_
_entity.id
_entity.type
_entity.pdbx_description
1 polymer ?
#
loop_
_entity_poly.entity_id
_entity_poly.type
_entity_poly.pdbx_seq_one_letter_code
_entity_poly.pdbx_strand_id
1 'polypeptide(L)'
;MNPIFNIFSDFCLCELQSQLQQMMPVSGRSQYKCQKQVKTIHTYDFSKHQEKLKAKLFPLLGTGLPFVQAKKKANVCKTKRVSKRRTRFTGVTKNSVNYQTLIVVRGKKTYVGSYPLEVDAAITFDFYSLMLHNDKAPTNFSWRAEDILEMMESFNQNGGVFEASPFRAKLS
;
A
#
# COMPACT_ATOMS: atom_id res chain seq x y z
N MET A 1 -3.01 -19.02 -61.19
CA MET A 1 -4.11 -20.01 -61.27
C MET A 1 -5.10 -19.72 -60.16
N ASN A 2 -6.36 -20.01 -60.45
CA ASN A 2 -7.54 -19.24 -60.08
C ASN A 2 -8.00 -19.29 -58.61
N PRO A 3 -8.82 -18.29 -58.21
CA PRO A 3 -9.42 -18.10 -56.88
C PRO A 3 -10.81 -18.76 -56.76
N ILE A 4 -11.27 -19.02 -55.52
CA ILE A 4 -12.66 -19.42 -55.18
C ILE A 4 -12.97 -18.79 -53.81
N PHE A 5 -13.67 -17.65 -53.75
CA PHE A 5 -15.13 -17.45 -53.64
C PHE A 5 -15.73 -17.71 -52.25
N ASN A 6 -16.72 -16.85 -51.92
CA ASN A 6 -17.54 -16.70 -50.71
C ASN A 6 -16.96 -15.71 -49.68
N ILE A 7 -17.65 -14.63 -49.27
CA ILE A 7 -19.10 -14.49 -49.01
C ILE A 7 -19.50 -13.01 -49.22
N PHE A 8 -20.37 -12.71 -50.19
CA PHE A 8 -21.26 -11.52 -50.20
C PHE A 8 -22.41 -11.82 -49.21
N SER A 9 -22.74 -10.92 -48.27
CA SER A 9 -23.82 -9.92 -48.38
C SER A 9 -25.19 -10.61 -48.65
N ASP A 10 -26.28 -10.39 -47.95
CA ASP A 10 -26.80 -9.33 -47.09
C ASP A 10 -27.89 -9.98 -46.23
N PHE A 11 -28.26 -9.41 -45.08
CA PHE A 11 -29.67 -9.10 -44.76
C PHE A 11 -29.80 -8.51 -43.34
N CYS A 12 -30.08 -7.21 -43.34
CA CYS A 12 -31.16 -6.59 -42.57
C CYS A 12 -31.19 -6.78 -41.04
N LEU A 13 -30.46 -5.91 -40.31
CA LEU A 13 -30.70 -5.67 -38.88
C LEU A 13 -30.54 -4.18 -38.48
N CYS A 14 -30.74 -3.24 -39.42
CA CYS A 14 -30.48 -1.82 -39.18
C CYS A 14 -31.73 -0.94 -38.94
N GLU A 15 -32.95 -1.50 -38.87
CA GLU A 15 -34.16 -0.66 -38.91
C GLU A 15 -35.23 -0.99 -37.85
N LEU A 16 -34.80 -1.50 -36.69
CA LEU A 16 -35.69 -1.74 -35.54
C LEU A 16 -35.10 -1.29 -34.20
N GLN A 17 -34.18 -0.31 -34.22
CA GLN A 17 -33.61 0.30 -33.02
C GLN A 17 -33.88 1.81 -32.88
N SER A 18 -34.51 2.48 -33.87
CA SER A 18 -34.69 3.94 -33.81
C SER A 18 -35.96 4.43 -33.08
N GLN A 19 -36.85 3.55 -32.61
CA GLN A 19 -38.10 3.96 -31.94
C GLN A 19 -38.14 3.78 -30.41
N LEU A 20 -37.06 3.33 -29.77
CA LEU A 20 -37.01 3.16 -28.31
C LEU A 20 -36.18 4.25 -27.61
N GLN A 21 -36.19 5.47 -28.16
CA GLN A 21 -35.37 6.59 -27.71
C GLN A 21 -36.17 7.83 -27.26
N GLN A 22 -37.46 7.68 -26.96
CA GLN A 22 -38.28 8.79 -26.46
C GLN A 22 -39.06 8.43 -25.21
N MET A 23 -38.38 8.26 -24.07
CA MET A 23 -38.91 8.61 -22.75
C MET A 23 -37.76 8.88 -21.77
N MET A 24 -37.42 10.16 -21.57
CA MET A 24 -36.67 10.61 -20.39
C MET A 24 -37.65 10.94 -19.25
N PRO A 25 -37.26 10.79 -17.98
CA PRO A 25 -36.75 11.98 -17.30
C PRO A 25 -35.43 11.76 -16.53
N VAL A 26 -34.51 12.68 -16.80
CA VAL A 26 -33.26 12.92 -16.06
C VAL A 26 -33.62 13.50 -14.69
N SER A 27 -33.76 12.63 -13.69
CA SER A 27 -33.76 13.08 -12.29
C SER A 27 -32.32 13.14 -11.80
N GLY A 28 -31.86 14.37 -11.60
CA GLY A 28 -30.50 14.69 -11.20
C GLY A 28 -30.11 14.04 -9.88
N ARG A 29 -29.14 13.13 -9.96
CA ARG A 29 -28.05 13.12 -8.98
C ARG A 29 -26.77 13.20 -9.78
N SER A 30 -26.11 14.34 -9.65
CA SER A 30 -24.76 14.62 -10.10
C SER A 30 -23.82 13.49 -9.64
N GLN A 31 -23.67 12.46 -10.47
CA GLN A 31 -22.71 11.38 -10.27
C GLN A 31 -21.39 11.79 -10.90
N TYR A 32 -20.78 12.88 -10.43
CA TYR A 32 -19.33 12.98 -10.55
C TYR A 32 -18.72 12.00 -9.55
N LYS A 33 -18.81 10.70 -9.86
CA LYS A 33 -17.81 9.75 -9.40
C LYS A 33 -16.53 10.13 -10.13
N CYS A 34 -15.84 11.15 -9.62
CA CYS A 34 -14.44 11.39 -9.92
C CYS A 34 -13.73 10.12 -9.47
N GLN A 35 -13.54 9.18 -10.42
CA GLN A 35 -12.76 7.97 -10.24
C GLN A 35 -11.30 8.43 -10.07
N LYS A 36 -10.99 8.94 -8.87
CA LYS A 36 -9.61 9.21 -8.48
C LYS A 36 -8.93 7.87 -8.44
N GLN A 37 -8.12 7.60 -9.45
CA GLN A 37 -7.29 6.40 -9.49
C GLN A 37 -6.52 6.33 -8.16
N VAL A 38 -6.82 5.29 -7.38
CA VAL A 38 -6.13 5.04 -6.11
C VAL A 38 -4.74 4.59 -6.48
N LYS A 39 -3.77 5.51 -6.44
CA LYS A 39 -2.36 5.16 -6.60
C LYS A 39 -1.99 4.24 -5.44
N THR A 40 -1.76 2.97 -5.74
CA THR A 40 -1.21 2.00 -4.79
C THR A 40 0.26 2.32 -4.55
N ILE A 41 0.76 2.01 -3.35
CA ILE A 41 2.14 2.33 -2.98
C ILE A 41 3.18 1.69 -3.90
N HIS A 42 2.84 0.56 -4.54
CA HIS A 42 3.69 -0.15 -5.49
C HIS A 42 4.05 0.68 -6.73
N THR A 43 3.36 1.79 -7.00
CA THR A 43 3.71 2.72 -8.09
C THR A 43 4.81 3.71 -7.72
N TYR A 44 5.23 3.75 -6.45
CA TYR A 44 6.29 4.65 -6.00
C TYR A 44 7.66 4.04 -6.26
N ASP A 45 8.53 4.78 -6.96
CA ASP A 45 9.92 4.39 -7.16
C ASP A 45 10.73 4.67 -5.88
N PHE A 46 11.16 3.59 -5.22
CA PHE A 46 11.95 3.65 -3.99
C PHE A 46 13.47 3.68 -4.26
N SER A 47 13.94 3.54 -5.50
CA SER A 47 15.36 3.28 -5.83
C SER A 47 16.30 4.32 -5.19
N LYS A 48 15.99 5.61 -5.36
CA LYS A 48 16.79 6.72 -4.77
C LYS A 48 16.82 6.71 -3.25
N HIS A 49 15.71 6.31 -2.63
CA HIS A 49 15.65 6.22 -1.17
C HIS A 49 16.40 4.99 -0.65
N GLN A 50 16.32 3.87 -1.37
CA GLN A 50 17.04 2.65 -1.03
C GLN A 50 18.55 2.87 -1.03
N GLU A 51 19.11 3.51 -2.06
CA GLU A 51 20.54 3.82 -2.13
C GLU A 51 20.99 4.72 -0.97
N LYS A 52 20.21 5.77 -0.70
CA LYS A 52 20.49 6.69 0.41
C LYS A 52 20.42 6.00 1.77
N LEU A 53 19.47 5.09 1.96
CA LEU A 53 19.35 4.32 3.18
C LEU A 53 20.53 3.36 3.32
N LYS A 54 20.86 2.58 2.28
CA LYS A 54 22.02 1.68 2.27
C LYS A 54 23.32 2.38 2.62
N ALA A 55 23.59 3.55 2.02
CA ALA A 55 24.77 4.35 2.31
C ALA A 55 24.90 4.73 3.81
N LYS A 56 23.77 4.90 4.51
CA LYS A 56 23.75 5.16 5.96
C LYS A 56 23.86 3.89 6.81
N LEU A 57 23.39 2.76 6.29
CA LEU A 57 23.41 1.48 7.01
C LEU A 57 24.80 0.84 7.00
N PHE A 58 25.54 0.91 5.89
CA PHE A 58 26.84 0.24 5.74
C PHE A 58 27.85 0.54 6.86
N PRO A 59 28.04 1.79 7.31
CA PRO A 59 28.99 2.09 8.40
C PRO A 59 28.60 1.52 9.76
N LEU A 60 27.34 1.08 9.93
CA LEU A 60 26.79 0.64 11.22
C LEU A 60 26.71 -0.88 11.31
N LEU A 61 27.05 -1.60 10.24
CA LEU A 61 27.04 -3.06 10.23
C LEU A 61 28.04 -3.62 11.24
N GLY A 62 27.59 -4.57 12.06
CA GLY A 62 28.42 -5.22 13.08
C GLY A 62 28.56 -4.43 14.38
N THR A 63 28.01 -3.21 14.47
CA THR A 63 28.01 -2.45 15.74
C THR A 63 27.01 -3.00 16.75
N GLY A 64 26.00 -3.74 16.29
CA GLY A 64 24.91 -4.25 17.12
C GLY A 64 23.94 -3.18 17.64
N LEU A 65 24.18 -1.90 17.32
CA LEU A 65 23.34 -0.79 17.74
C LEU A 65 22.09 -0.67 16.85
N PRO A 66 20.95 -0.25 17.41
CA PRO A 66 19.76 0.02 16.61
C PRO A 66 19.99 1.24 15.72
N PHE A 67 19.68 1.11 14.43
CA PHE A 67 19.73 2.22 13.47
C PHE A 67 18.59 3.22 13.70
N VAL A 68 17.38 2.71 13.96
CA VAL A 68 16.20 3.51 14.30
C VAL A 68 15.58 2.96 15.58
N GLN A 69 15.19 3.87 16.47
CA GLN A 69 14.49 3.54 17.71
C GLN A 69 12.97 3.65 17.54
N ALA A 70 12.25 2.72 18.18
CA ALA A 70 10.79 2.73 18.25
C ALA A 70 10.24 4.05 18.82
N LYS A 71 9.30 4.67 18.11
CA LYS A 71 8.56 5.83 18.62
C LYS A 71 7.26 5.38 19.28
N LYS A 72 7.11 5.72 20.57
CA LYS A 72 5.86 5.46 21.29
C LYS A 72 4.73 6.25 20.66
N LYS A 73 3.62 5.57 20.37
CA LYS A 73 2.38 6.20 19.91
C LYS A 73 1.89 7.15 21.00
N ALA A 74 1.68 8.42 20.66
CA ALA A 74 1.18 9.40 21.61
C ALA A 74 -0.19 8.95 22.14
N ASN A 75 -0.32 8.90 23.46
CA ASN A 75 -1.59 8.67 24.14
C ASN A 75 -2.45 9.91 23.97
N VAL A 76 -3.18 10.03 22.84
CA VAL A 76 -4.14 11.12 22.66
C VAL A 76 -5.18 11.02 23.80
N CYS A 77 -5.29 12.09 24.58
CA CYS A 77 -6.09 12.19 25.79
C CYS A 77 -7.44 11.49 25.66
N LYS A 78 -7.72 10.61 26.63
CA LYS A 78 -8.74 9.55 26.63
C LYS A 78 -10.19 10.05 26.72
N THR A 79 -10.45 11.34 26.50
CA THR A 79 -11.74 11.99 26.80
C THR A 79 -12.83 11.80 25.75
N LYS A 80 -12.58 11.04 24.66
CA LYS A 80 -13.63 10.70 23.67
C LYS A 80 -13.54 9.23 23.27
N ARG A 81 -14.66 8.51 23.47
CA ARG A 81 -14.98 7.12 23.04
C ARG A 81 -13.82 6.43 22.32
N VAL A 82 -13.08 5.58 23.03
CA VAL A 82 -12.03 4.74 22.42
C VAL A 82 -12.69 3.88 21.34
N SER A 83 -12.45 4.20 20.08
CA SER A 83 -13.03 3.43 18.99
C SER A 83 -12.42 2.03 19.01
N LYS A 84 -13.25 0.99 18.84
CA LYS A 84 -12.81 -0.42 18.73
C LYS A 84 -11.84 -0.67 17.56
N ARG A 85 -11.67 0.33 16.68
CA ARG A 85 -10.75 0.30 15.53
C ARG A 85 -9.34 0.75 15.87
N ARG A 86 -9.10 1.27 17.08
CA ARG A 86 -7.76 1.68 17.52
C ARG A 86 -6.88 0.45 17.75
N THR A 87 -5.68 0.56 17.23
CA THR A 87 -4.56 -0.39 17.33
C THR A 87 -3.49 0.17 18.25
N ARG A 88 -2.57 -0.69 18.68
CA ARG A 88 -1.40 -0.31 19.49
C ARG A 88 -0.35 0.42 18.65
N PHE A 89 -0.23 0.06 17.38
CA PHE A 89 0.78 0.59 16.47
C PHE A 89 0.31 1.80 15.67
N THR A 90 1.25 2.64 15.24
CA THR A 90 1.04 3.77 14.35
C THR A 90 0.90 3.27 12.92
N GLY A 91 0.03 3.90 12.12
CA GLY A 91 -0.19 3.52 10.71
C GLY A 91 -1.06 2.26 10.49
N VAL A 92 -1.35 1.51 11.55
CA VAL A 92 -2.21 0.32 11.49
C VAL A 92 -3.63 0.66 11.91
N THR A 93 -4.64 0.18 11.17
CA THR A 93 -6.05 0.34 11.52
C THR A 93 -6.76 -1.01 11.45
N LYS A 94 -7.61 -1.32 12.44
CA LYS A 94 -8.41 -2.56 12.42
C LYS A 94 -9.62 -2.40 11.51
N ASN A 95 -9.75 -3.29 10.54
CA ASN A 95 -10.90 -3.39 9.64
C ASN A 95 -11.56 -4.77 9.76
N SER A 96 -12.65 -4.84 10.54
CA SER A 96 -13.33 -6.09 10.87
C SER A 96 -12.36 -7.12 11.47
N VAL A 97 -12.04 -8.18 10.72
CA VAL A 97 -11.13 -9.27 11.11
C VAL A 97 -9.66 -8.90 10.89
N ASN A 98 -9.37 -8.12 9.85
CA ASN A 98 -8.00 -7.86 9.40
C ASN A 98 -7.46 -6.52 9.90
N TYR A 99 -6.15 -6.36 9.80
CA TYR A 99 -5.41 -5.14 10.10
C TYR A 99 -4.86 -4.54 8.82
N GLN A 100 -5.19 -3.27 8.57
CA GLN A 100 -4.79 -2.55 7.38
C GLN A 100 -3.66 -1.59 7.69
N THR A 101 -2.68 -1.54 6.80
CA THR A 101 -1.55 -0.61 6.87
C THR A 101 -1.80 0.56 5.94
N LEU A 102 -1.75 1.78 6.51
CA LEU A 102 -1.84 3.02 5.76
C LEU A 102 -0.61 3.88 6.04
N ILE A 103 -0.07 4.46 4.98
CA ILE A 103 1.08 5.37 5.06
C ILE A 103 0.77 6.69 4.35
N VAL A 104 1.38 7.77 4.80
CA VAL A 104 1.16 9.09 4.22
C VAL A 104 2.27 9.41 3.23
N VAL A 105 1.92 9.47 1.95
CA VAL A 105 2.86 9.84 0.87
C VAL A 105 2.42 11.19 0.31
N ARG A 106 3.29 12.20 0.38
CA ARG A 106 3.00 13.57 -0.11
C ARG A 106 1.66 14.12 0.40
N GLY A 107 1.39 13.94 1.69
CA GLY A 107 0.17 14.41 2.36
C GLY A 107 -1.09 13.57 2.09
N LYS A 108 -1.01 12.48 1.31
CA LYS A 108 -2.15 11.60 1.01
C LYS A 108 -1.97 10.26 1.70
N LYS A 109 -3.04 9.74 2.31
CA LYS A 109 -3.07 8.40 2.88
C LYS A 109 -3.15 7.38 1.74
N THR A 110 -2.17 6.50 1.68
CA THR A 110 -2.05 5.43 0.71
C THR A 110 -2.19 4.10 1.44
N TYR A 111 -3.06 3.25 0.93
CA TYR A 111 -3.20 1.88 1.40
C TYR A 111 -2.03 1.05 0.92
N VAL A 112 -1.42 0.32 1.85
CA VAL A 112 -0.27 -0.55 1.59
C VAL A 112 -0.71 -1.99 1.46
N GLY A 113 -1.45 -2.48 2.45
CA GLY A 113 -1.85 -3.89 2.52
C GLY A 113 -2.77 -4.18 3.71
N SER A 114 -3.27 -5.42 3.74
CA SER A 114 -4.12 -5.95 4.80
C SER A 114 -3.53 -7.27 5.28
N TYR A 115 -3.46 -7.43 6.59
CA TYR A 115 -2.79 -8.53 7.26
C TYR A 115 -3.72 -9.14 8.32
N PRO A 116 -3.60 -10.45 8.59
CA PRO A 116 -4.38 -11.10 9.64
C PRO A 116 -3.91 -10.68 11.05
N LEU A 117 -2.65 -10.30 11.18
CA LEU A 117 -2.02 -9.97 12.46
C LEU A 117 -1.63 -8.50 12.54
N GLU A 118 -1.83 -7.94 13.73
CA GLU A 118 -1.55 -6.53 14.01
C GLU A 118 -0.05 -6.22 13.91
N VAL A 119 0.81 -7.14 14.35
CA VAL A 119 2.27 -6.99 14.36
C VAL A 119 2.81 -7.01 12.93
N ASP A 120 2.34 -7.93 12.09
CA ASP A 120 2.76 -8.01 10.68
C ASP A 120 2.42 -6.70 9.93
N ALA A 121 1.23 -6.15 10.17
CA ALA A 121 0.83 -4.85 9.61
C ALA A 121 1.75 -3.70 10.08
N ALA A 122 2.22 -3.74 11.33
CA ALA A 122 3.11 -2.75 11.90
C ALA A 122 4.55 -2.86 11.37
N ILE A 123 5.06 -4.08 11.18
CA ILE A 123 6.37 -4.33 10.54
C ILE A 123 6.34 -3.81 9.10
N THR A 124 5.28 -4.11 8.35
CA THR A 124 5.08 -3.56 7.01
C THR A 124 5.08 -2.04 7.01
N PHE A 125 4.39 -1.41 7.97
CA PHE A 125 4.38 0.04 8.09
C PHE A 125 5.80 0.59 8.29
N ASP A 126 6.56 0.01 9.19
CA ASP A 126 7.93 0.43 9.50
C ASP A 126 8.84 0.32 8.27
N PHE A 127 8.75 -0.78 7.52
CA PHE A 127 9.49 -0.98 6.28
C PHE A 127 9.22 0.16 5.28
N TYR A 128 7.96 0.41 4.92
CA TYR A 128 7.64 1.48 3.96
C TYR A 128 7.95 2.88 4.50
N SER A 129 7.85 3.07 5.82
CA SER A 129 8.23 4.32 6.48
C SER A 129 9.73 4.59 6.36
N LEU A 130 10.56 3.56 6.58
CA LEU A 130 12.01 3.61 6.36
C LEU A 130 12.34 3.88 4.90
N MET A 131 11.67 3.20 3.96
CA MET A 131 11.87 3.43 2.53
C MET A 131 11.51 4.84 2.08
N LEU A 132 10.59 5.55 2.75
CA LEU A 132 10.22 6.92 2.39
C LEU A 132 11.05 7.98 3.12
N HIS A 133 11.36 7.75 4.40
CA HIS A 133 11.87 8.78 5.29
C HIS A 133 13.29 8.51 5.83
N ASN A 134 13.87 7.35 5.51
CA ASN A 134 15.19 6.91 5.96
C ASN A 134 15.31 6.94 7.50
N ASP A 135 16.36 7.56 8.03
CA ASP A 135 16.69 7.73 9.45
C ASP A 135 15.64 8.51 10.26
N LYS A 136 14.81 9.34 9.60
CA LYS A 136 13.79 10.15 10.27
C LYS A 136 12.43 9.47 10.32
N ALA A 137 12.33 8.23 9.83
CA ALA A 137 11.09 7.49 9.75
C ALA A 137 10.39 7.38 11.12
N PRO A 138 9.06 7.58 11.16
CA PRO A 138 8.28 7.08 12.28
C PRO A 138 8.19 5.55 12.19
N THR A 139 8.80 4.85 13.13
CA THR A 139 8.72 3.39 13.27
C THR A 139 8.08 3.00 14.60
N ASN A 140 7.45 1.83 14.61
CA ASN A 140 6.84 1.20 15.77
C ASN A 140 7.85 0.35 16.55
N PHE A 141 8.81 -0.25 15.85
CA PHE A 141 9.86 -1.08 16.43
C PHE A 141 11.24 -0.45 16.26
N SER A 142 12.18 -0.94 17.07
CA SER A 142 13.59 -0.61 16.93
C SER A 142 14.22 -1.61 15.97
N TRP A 143 14.95 -1.11 14.98
CA TRP A 143 15.52 -1.94 13.92
C TRP A 143 17.03 -1.74 13.87
N ARG A 144 17.77 -2.86 13.80
CA ARG A 144 19.21 -2.84 13.53
C ARG A 144 19.47 -2.69 12.04
N ALA A 145 20.70 -2.32 11.69
CA ALA A 145 21.06 -2.12 10.30
C ALA A 145 20.93 -3.41 9.47
N GLU A 146 21.31 -4.55 10.06
CA GLU A 146 21.26 -5.87 9.43
C GLU A 146 19.82 -6.27 9.09
N ASP A 147 18.89 -6.09 10.05
CA ASP A 147 17.49 -6.46 9.86
C ASP A 147 16.83 -5.62 8.76
N ILE A 148 17.20 -4.34 8.63
CA ILE A 148 16.67 -3.46 7.57
C ILE A 148 17.21 -3.88 6.20
N LEU A 149 18.50 -4.24 6.09
CA LEU A 149 19.07 -4.72 4.84
C LEU A 149 18.39 -6.02 4.37
N GLU A 150 18.17 -6.96 5.28
CA GLU A 150 17.46 -8.20 4.98
C GLU A 150 16.02 -7.95 4.50
N MET A 151 15.31 -7.00 5.13
CA MET A 151 14.00 -6.56 4.63
C MET A 151 14.07 -6.03 3.20
N MET A 152 15.08 -5.19 2.88
CA MET A 152 15.24 -4.64 1.53
C MET A 152 15.57 -5.72 0.50
N GLU A 153 16.41 -6.70 0.86
CA GLU A 153 16.76 -7.81 -0.02
C GLU A 153 15.56 -8.70 -0.30
N SER A 154 14.80 -9.08 0.74
CA SER A 154 13.57 -9.87 0.60
C SER A 154 12.54 -9.18 -0.30
N PHE A 155 12.40 -7.86 -0.17
CA PHE A 155 11.48 -7.07 -0.97
C PHE A 155 11.84 -7.10 -2.47
N ASN A 156 13.14 -7.02 -2.77
CA ASN A 156 13.63 -7.08 -4.15
C ASN A 156 13.48 -8.49 -4.74
N GLN A 157 13.75 -9.54 -3.96
CA GLN A 157 13.59 -10.93 -4.38
C GLN A 157 12.13 -11.27 -4.68
N ASN A 158 11.19 -10.73 -3.89
CA ASN A 158 9.76 -10.98 -4.03
C ASN A 158 9.05 -10.06 -5.04
N GLY A 159 9.80 -9.42 -5.96
CA GLY A 159 9.22 -8.59 -7.01
C GLY A 159 8.48 -7.34 -6.48
N GLY A 160 8.92 -6.78 -5.35
CA GLY A 160 8.31 -5.59 -4.75
C GLY A 160 7.12 -5.86 -3.85
N VAL A 161 6.98 -7.10 -3.36
CA VAL A 161 6.01 -7.50 -2.34
C VAL A 161 6.75 -7.77 -1.03
N PHE A 162 6.40 -7.04 0.03
CA PHE A 162 7.02 -7.21 1.35
C PHE A 162 6.26 -8.24 2.21
N GLU A 163 7.00 -9.22 2.74
CA GLU A 163 6.47 -10.24 3.65
C GLU A 163 6.99 -10.03 5.08
N ALA A 164 6.08 -9.76 6.02
CA ALA A 164 6.45 -9.42 7.41
C ALA A 164 6.71 -10.64 8.31
N SER A 165 6.27 -11.84 7.90
CA SER A 165 6.29 -13.06 8.73
C SER A 165 7.68 -13.41 9.30
N PRO A 166 8.78 -13.37 8.52
CA PRO A 166 10.11 -13.76 9.02
C PRO A 166 10.64 -12.84 10.12
N PHE A 167 10.32 -11.55 10.06
CA PHE A 167 10.84 -10.54 10.98
C PHE A 167 10.13 -10.51 12.33
N ARG A 168 8.92 -11.06 12.40
CA ARG A 168 8.16 -11.11 13.65
C ARG A 168 8.89 -11.91 14.74
N ALA A 169 9.54 -13.01 14.37
CA ALA A 169 10.25 -13.87 15.31
C ALA A 169 11.45 -13.18 15.99
N LYS A 170 11.94 -12.08 15.41
CA LYS A 170 13.07 -11.30 15.94
C LYS A 170 12.63 -10.23 16.96
N LEU A 171 11.33 -9.98 17.07
CA LEU A 171 10.77 -8.96 17.96
C LEU A 171 10.29 -9.53 19.30
N SER A 172 10.37 -10.86 19.49
CA SER A 172 10.09 -11.57 20.74
C SER A 172 11.33 -11.67 21.60
#